data_AF-A0A7J2S584-F1
#
_entry.id   AF-A0A7J2S584-F1
#
_cell.length_a   1.000
_cell.length_b   1.000
_cell.length_c   1.000
_cell.angle_alpha   90.00
_cell.angle_beta   90.00
_cell.angle_gamma   90.00
#
_symmetry.space_group_name_H-M   'P 1'
#
loop_
_entity.id
_entity.type
_entity.pdbx_description
1 polymer ?
#
loop_
_entity_poly.entity_id
_entity_poly.type
_entity_poly.pdbx_seq_one_letter_code
_entity_poly.pdbx_strand_id
1 'polypeptide(L)'
;MDLFENNILSKGDTGGLDLRFGNSDAMVEMVEKIARREGLGDILAEGVKRAAEKIGKGAEKYAVHVRGMEPPAYDVRGIKGMGLAFMTSPRGACHLRSGAYALELTGKFWKYDGVDRFSSKNKGQEI
;
A
#
# COMPACT_ATOMS: atom_id res chain seq x y z
N MET A 1 -3.55 -10.70 4.35
CA MET A 1 -3.88 -10.73 5.80
C MET A 1 -5.20 -10.05 6.06
N ASP A 2 -5.37 -8.78 5.67
CA ASP A 2 -6.64 -8.04 5.88
C ASP A 2 -7.90 -8.79 5.39
N LEU A 3 -7.83 -9.39 4.19
CA LEU A 3 -8.93 -10.21 3.65
C LEU A 3 -9.25 -11.46 4.49
N PHE A 4 -8.27 -12.01 5.21
CA PHE A 4 -8.47 -13.17 6.08
C PHE A 4 -9.18 -12.74 7.38
N GLU A 5 -8.74 -11.65 8.01
CA GLU A 5 -9.39 -11.12 9.22
C GLU A 5 -10.82 -10.64 8.97
N ASN A 6 -11.08 -10.12 7.78
CA ASN A 6 -12.42 -9.71 7.36
C ASN A 6 -13.25 -10.86 6.75
N ASN A 7 -12.83 -12.11 6.92
CA ASN A 7 -13.54 -13.32 6.47
C ASN A 7 -13.84 -13.39 4.96
N ILE A 8 -13.10 -12.65 4.13
CA ILE A 8 -13.17 -12.73 2.66
C ILE A 8 -12.42 -13.96 2.15
N LEU A 9 -11.27 -14.25 2.78
CA LEU A 9 -10.50 -15.47 2.60
C LEU A 9 -10.68 -16.36 3.83
N SER A 10 -11.01 -17.62 3.60
CA SER A 10 -11.08 -18.66 4.62
C SER A 10 -9.75 -19.39 4.78
N LYS A 11 -9.64 -20.21 5.83
CA LYS A 11 -8.49 -21.12 6.03
C LYS A 11 -8.35 -22.14 4.90
N GLY A 12 -9.45 -22.47 4.19
CA GLY A 12 -9.40 -23.32 3.00
C GLY A 12 -8.74 -22.61 1.82
N ASP A 13 -9.11 -21.35 1.58
CA ASP A 13 -8.56 -20.53 0.50
C ASP A 13 -7.04 -20.32 0.64
N THR A 14 -6.54 -20.29 1.87
CA THR A 14 -5.12 -20.07 2.19
C THR A 14 -4.30 -21.36 2.24
N GLY A 15 -4.88 -22.52 1.93
CA GLY A 15 -4.18 -23.81 2.02
C GLY A 15 -3.86 -24.21 3.46
N GLY A 16 -4.66 -23.80 4.42
CA GLY A 16 -4.48 -24.11 5.84
C GLY A 16 -3.76 -23.01 6.64
N LEU A 17 -3.20 -22.00 5.97
CA LEU A 17 -2.44 -20.93 6.62
C LEU A 17 -3.35 -19.95 7.37
N ASP A 18 -2.96 -19.62 8.59
CA ASP A 18 -3.62 -18.61 9.43
C ASP A 18 -3.03 -17.22 9.13
N LEU A 19 -3.56 -16.55 8.10
CA LEU A 19 -3.08 -15.25 7.62
C LEU A 19 -3.62 -14.06 8.43
N ARG A 20 -3.74 -14.17 9.76
CA ARG A 20 -4.02 -13.03 10.64
C ARG A 20 -2.80 -12.11 10.75
N PHE A 21 -3.03 -10.82 11.00
CA PHE A 21 -1.94 -9.90 11.26
C PHE A 21 -1.17 -10.33 12.51
N GLY A 22 0.16 -10.17 12.46
CA GLY A 22 1.06 -10.60 13.52
C GLY A 22 1.57 -12.04 13.43
N ASN A 23 1.01 -12.87 12.53
CA ASN A 23 1.56 -14.21 12.25
C ASN A 23 2.69 -14.14 11.22
N SER A 24 3.93 -14.02 11.69
CA SER A 24 5.13 -13.94 10.84
C SER A 24 5.36 -15.20 10.00
N ASP A 25 5.11 -16.37 10.57
CA ASP A 25 5.48 -17.63 9.95
C ASP A 25 4.57 -17.90 8.74
N ALA A 26 3.26 -17.67 8.91
CA ALA A 26 2.31 -17.76 7.81
C ALA A 26 2.55 -16.70 6.72
N MET A 27 3.07 -15.52 7.09
CA MET A 27 3.46 -14.49 6.12
C MET A 27 4.62 -14.95 5.25
N VAL A 28 5.68 -15.48 5.86
CA VAL A 28 6.88 -15.95 5.15
C VAL A 28 6.54 -17.11 4.23
N GLU A 29 5.73 -18.07 4.70
CA GLU A 29 5.29 -19.18 3.86
C GLU A 29 4.45 -18.68 2.66
N MET A 30 3.57 -17.70 2.87
CA MET A 30 2.79 -17.13 1.77
C MET A 30 3.69 -16.42 0.74
N VAL A 31 4.76 -15.75 1.17
CA VAL A 31 5.74 -15.15 0.24
C VAL A 31 6.38 -16.21 -0.64
N GLU A 32 6.74 -17.38 -0.09
CA GLU A 32 7.27 -18.49 -0.90
C GLU A 32 6.22 -19.01 -1.89
N LYS A 33 4.97 -19.18 -1.46
CA LYS A 33 3.86 -19.61 -2.33
C LYS A 33 3.60 -18.62 -3.45
N ILE A 34 3.72 -17.32 -3.20
CA ILE A 34 3.65 -16.28 -4.22
C ILE A 34 4.78 -16.44 -5.24
N ALA A 35 6.01 -16.60 -4.77
CA ALA A 35 7.18 -16.77 -5.64
C ALA A 35 7.07 -18.02 -6.54
N ARG A 36 6.50 -19.10 -6.01
CA ARG A 36 6.29 -20.37 -6.72
C ARG A 36 4.95 -20.47 -7.47
N ARG A 37 4.08 -19.45 -7.33
CA ARG A 37 2.69 -19.45 -7.86
C ARG A 37 1.89 -20.69 -7.44
N GLU A 38 1.89 -21.00 -6.15
CA GLU A 38 1.19 -22.15 -5.58
C GLU A 38 -0.11 -21.75 -4.86
N GLY A 39 -1.23 -22.36 -5.24
CA GLY A 39 -2.54 -22.09 -4.61
C GLY A 39 -2.92 -20.62 -4.67
N LEU A 40 -3.25 -20.02 -3.51
CA LEU A 40 -3.52 -18.58 -3.40
C LEU A 40 -2.33 -17.71 -3.86
N GLY A 41 -1.10 -18.23 -3.78
CA GLY A 41 0.10 -17.55 -4.23
C GLY A 41 0.07 -17.19 -5.72
N ASP A 42 -0.54 -17.99 -6.58
CA ASP A 42 -0.68 -17.65 -8.02
C ASP A 42 -1.53 -16.40 -8.25
N ILE A 43 -2.61 -16.26 -7.47
CA ILE A 43 -3.49 -15.10 -7.52
C ILE A 43 -2.77 -13.86 -7.00
N LEU A 44 -2.09 -13.99 -5.86
CA LEU A 44 -1.37 -12.89 -5.21
C LEU A 44 -0.14 -12.42 -5.99
N ALA A 45 0.49 -13.28 -6.79
CA ALA A 45 1.62 -12.95 -7.67
C ALA A 45 1.27 -11.91 -8.75
N GLU A 46 -0.01 -11.66 -9.01
CA GLU A 46 -0.45 -10.66 -9.99
C GLU A 46 -0.43 -9.22 -9.49
N GLY A 47 -0.10 -8.99 -8.20
CA GLY A 47 -0.15 -7.68 -7.54
C GLY A 47 -1.55 -7.33 -7.02
N VAL A 48 -1.63 -6.36 -6.10
CA VAL A 48 -2.83 -6.15 -5.26
C VAL A 48 -4.08 -5.85 -6.06
N LYS A 49 -3.96 -5.06 -7.15
CA LYS A 49 -5.09 -4.67 -8.00
C LYS A 49 -5.75 -5.88 -8.65
N ARG A 50 -4.96 -6.69 -9.36
CA ARG A 50 -5.46 -7.86 -10.09
C ARG A 50 -5.82 -9.00 -9.15
N ALA A 51 -5.07 -9.18 -8.07
CA ALA A 51 -5.39 -10.18 -7.06
C ALA A 51 -6.76 -9.91 -6.44
N ALA A 52 -7.06 -8.64 -6.09
CA ALA A 52 -8.37 -8.28 -5.54
C ALA A 52 -9.50 -8.51 -6.56
N GLU A 53 -9.33 -8.12 -7.82
CA GLU A 53 -10.29 -8.39 -8.91
C GLU A 53 -10.57 -9.91 -9.08
N LYS A 54 -9.52 -10.74 -8.98
CA LYS A 54 -9.64 -12.21 -9.09
C LYS A 54 -10.30 -12.83 -7.86
N ILE A 55 -10.01 -12.34 -6.66
CA ILE A 55 -10.59 -12.84 -5.41
C ILE A 55 -12.08 -12.45 -5.32
N GLY A 56 -12.43 -11.25 -5.79
CA GLY A 56 -13.77 -10.70 -5.70
C GLY A 56 -14.24 -10.54 -4.25
N LYS A 57 -15.55 -10.71 -4.00
CA LYS A 57 -16.17 -10.60 -2.66
C LYS A 57 -15.90 -9.25 -1.97
N GLY A 58 -15.69 -8.18 -2.74
CA GLY A 58 -15.38 -6.86 -2.21
C GLY A 58 -13.92 -6.69 -1.75
N ALA A 59 -13.02 -7.60 -2.13
CA ALA A 59 -11.59 -7.50 -1.84
C ALA A 59 -10.96 -6.19 -2.38
N GLU A 60 -11.55 -5.60 -3.41
CA GLU A 60 -11.13 -4.34 -4.02
C GLU A 60 -11.12 -3.18 -3.01
N LYS A 61 -11.99 -3.22 -1.99
CA LYS A 61 -12.02 -2.23 -0.91
C LYS A 61 -10.72 -2.20 -0.09
N TYR A 62 -9.98 -3.31 -0.07
CA TYR A 62 -8.74 -3.48 0.67
C TYR A 62 -7.49 -3.32 -0.22
N ALA A 63 -7.68 -3.14 -1.53
CA ALA A 63 -6.60 -3.02 -2.49
C ALA A 63 -6.06 -1.58 -2.57
N VAL A 64 -5.12 -1.25 -1.67
CA VAL A 64 -4.50 0.09 -1.67
C VAL A 64 -3.46 0.21 -2.78
N HIS A 65 -3.77 0.96 -3.83
CA HIS A 65 -2.84 1.20 -4.94
C HIS A 65 -3.13 2.51 -5.68
N VAL A 66 -2.17 2.99 -6.47
CA VAL A 66 -2.42 3.98 -7.54
C VAL A 66 -1.95 3.41 -8.86
N ARG A 67 -2.87 3.29 -9.83
CA ARG A 67 -2.64 2.65 -11.14
C ARG A 67 -2.07 1.23 -11.05
N GLY A 68 -2.42 0.49 -10.01
CA GLY A 68 -1.97 -0.88 -9.77
C GLY A 68 -0.63 -1.01 -9.04
N MET A 69 0.07 0.09 -8.74
CA MET A 69 1.28 0.07 -7.91
C MET A 69 0.91 0.32 -6.44
N GLU A 70 1.38 -0.54 -5.56
CA GLU A 70 1.25 -0.44 -4.10
C GLU A 70 2.02 0.79 -3.57
N PRO A 71 1.48 1.53 -2.60
CA PRO A 71 2.17 2.66 -2.03
C PRO A 71 3.38 2.22 -1.17
N PRO A 72 4.42 3.07 -1.05
CA PRO A 72 5.47 2.90 -0.06
C PRO A 72 4.94 3.16 1.37
N ALA A 73 5.84 3.12 2.37
CA ALA A 73 5.54 3.27 3.79
C ALA A 73 5.14 4.69 4.25
N TYR A 74 4.25 5.36 3.51
CA TYR A 74 3.73 6.68 3.85
C TYR A 74 2.20 6.73 3.76
N ASP A 75 1.56 7.06 4.88
CA ASP A 75 0.11 7.29 4.94
C ASP A 75 -0.24 8.70 4.48
N VAL A 76 -0.87 8.78 3.30
CA VAL A 76 -1.20 10.04 2.64
C VAL A 76 -2.26 10.88 3.35
N ARG A 77 -2.99 10.33 4.33
CA ARG A 77 -4.01 11.07 5.10
C ARG A 77 -3.43 12.27 5.84
N GLY A 78 -2.15 12.21 6.20
CA GLY A 78 -1.45 13.30 6.89
C GLY A 78 -0.35 13.99 6.09
N ILE A 79 -0.23 13.73 4.77
CA ILE A 79 0.76 14.33 3.87
C ILE A 79 0.15 14.52 2.47
N LYS A 80 -0.66 15.57 2.33
CA LYS A 80 -1.53 15.77 1.15
C LYS A 80 -0.75 15.96 -0.16
N GLY A 81 0.39 16.65 -0.12
CA GLY A 81 1.29 16.79 -1.25
C GLY A 81 1.82 15.44 -1.74
N MET A 82 2.09 14.51 -0.82
CA MET A 82 2.47 13.15 -1.17
C MET A 82 1.33 12.38 -1.85
N GLY A 83 0.09 12.57 -1.39
CA GLY A 83 -1.10 12.02 -2.04
C GLY A 83 -1.21 12.49 -3.50
N LEU A 84 -1.03 13.78 -3.75
CA LEU A 84 -1.00 14.34 -5.11
C LEU A 84 0.16 13.77 -5.95
N ALA A 85 1.34 13.62 -5.35
CA ALA A 85 2.49 13.03 -6.02
C ALA A 85 2.24 11.57 -6.44
N PHE A 86 1.57 10.76 -5.60
CA PHE A 86 1.19 9.40 -5.98
C PHE A 86 0.20 9.39 -7.15
N MET A 87 -0.82 10.26 -7.13
CA MET A 87 -1.83 10.34 -8.20
C MET A 87 -1.26 10.75 -9.56
N THR A 88 -0.27 11.65 -9.56
CA THR A 88 0.33 12.24 -10.77
C THR A 88 1.57 11.49 -11.26
N SER A 89 2.15 10.60 -10.44
CA SER A 89 3.31 9.81 -10.82
C SER A 89 3.03 8.91 -12.04
N PRO A 90 3.92 8.87 -13.05
CA PRO A 90 3.71 8.10 -14.27
C PRO A 90 3.74 6.59 -14.06
N ARG A 91 4.30 6.11 -12.92
CA ARG A 91 4.43 4.69 -12.58
C ARG A 91 3.56 4.24 -11.41
N GLY A 92 2.60 5.06 -10.98
CA GLY A 92 1.74 4.78 -9.82
C GLY A 92 2.32 5.27 -8.48
N ALA A 93 1.85 4.72 -7.35
CA ALA A 93 2.14 5.22 -6.01
C ALA A 93 3.63 5.08 -5.63
N CYS A 94 4.45 6.09 -5.97
CA CYS A 94 5.89 6.05 -5.77
C CYS A 94 6.42 7.38 -5.20
N HIS A 95 7.19 7.28 -4.10
CA HIS A 95 7.78 8.44 -3.43
C HIS A 95 9.08 8.94 -4.07
N LEU A 96 9.75 8.13 -4.89
CA LEU A 96 10.97 8.56 -5.58
C LEU A 96 10.71 9.55 -6.74
N ARG A 97 9.44 9.88 -7.03
CA ARG A 97 9.07 10.93 -8.00
C ARG A 97 8.73 12.26 -7.34
N SER A 98 8.67 12.32 -6.01
CA SER A 98 8.44 13.54 -5.24
C SER A 98 8.92 13.38 -3.81
N GLY A 99 9.78 14.30 -3.37
CA GLY A 99 10.24 14.39 -1.98
C GLY A 99 9.24 15.03 -1.02
N ALA A 100 7.97 15.25 -1.40
CA ALA A 100 6.99 15.97 -0.58
C ALA A 100 6.82 15.40 0.84
N TYR A 101 7.00 14.08 0.99
CA TYR A 101 7.00 13.43 2.30
C TYR A 101 8.05 14.03 3.26
N ALA A 102 9.21 14.47 2.77
CA ALA A 102 10.30 14.95 3.62
C ALA A 102 9.90 16.20 4.40
N LEU A 103 9.23 17.15 3.73
CA LEU A 103 8.72 18.37 4.34
C LEU A 103 7.41 18.14 5.10
N GLU A 104 6.45 17.44 4.50
CA GLU A 104 5.13 17.30 5.12
C GLU A 104 5.11 16.34 6.30
N LEU A 105 5.98 15.32 6.35
CA LEU A 105 6.01 14.38 7.47
C LEU A 105 6.65 14.99 8.72
N THR A 106 7.71 15.76 8.53
CA THR A 106 8.54 16.31 9.61
C THR A 106 8.12 17.72 10.02
N GLY A 107 7.38 18.43 9.15
CA GLY A 107 7.09 19.85 9.28
C GLY A 107 8.28 20.76 8.98
N LYS A 108 9.47 20.20 8.71
CA LYS A 108 10.72 20.93 8.53
C LYS A 108 11.69 20.18 7.61
N PHE A 109 12.08 20.80 6.51
CA PHE A 109 13.07 20.24 5.61
C PHE A 109 13.88 21.34 4.92
N TRP A 110 15.21 21.21 4.98
CA TRP A 110 16.14 22.18 4.39
C TRP A 110 15.94 23.60 4.93
N LYS A 111 15.49 24.55 4.09
CA LYS A 111 15.19 25.94 4.48
C LYS A 111 13.73 26.18 4.94
N TYR A 112 12.89 25.14 4.87
CA TYR A 112 11.47 25.23 5.18
C TYR A 112 11.19 24.70 6.59
N ASP A 113 10.33 25.40 7.34
CA ASP A 113 9.97 25.09 8.73
C ASP A 113 8.50 25.49 9.00
N GLY A 114 7.91 24.94 10.06
CA GLY A 114 6.55 25.24 10.47
C GLY A 114 5.46 24.75 9.51
N VAL A 115 5.74 23.73 8.69
CA VAL A 115 4.76 23.18 7.76
C VAL A 115 3.76 22.30 8.52
N ASP A 116 2.51 22.76 8.60
CA ASP A 116 1.42 21.96 9.12
C ASP A 116 1.06 20.83 8.13
N ARG A 117 1.35 19.60 8.51
CA ARG A 117 1.09 18.38 7.72
C ARG A 117 -0.39 18.17 7.37
N PHE A 118 -1.32 18.65 8.20
CA PHE A 118 -2.76 18.45 8.00
C PHE A 118 -3.40 19.57 7.16
N SER A 119 -2.74 20.72 7.05
CA SER A 119 -3.16 21.82 6.18
C SER A 119 -2.96 21.49 4.70
N SER A 120 -3.78 22.07 3.81
CA SER A 120 -3.54 22.08 2.36
C SER A 120 -2.75 23.31 1.90
N LYS A 121 -2.41 24.24 2.80
CA LYS A 121 -1.68 25.47 2.48
C LYS A 121 -0.18 25.18 2.40
N ASN A 122 0.52 25.93 1.53
CA ASN A 122 1.98 25.92 1.38
C ASN A 122 2.59 24.54 1.01
N LYS A 123 1.88 23.72 0.23
CA LYS A 123 2.31 22.35 -0.13
C LYS A 123 3.01 22.22 -1.48
N GLY A 124 2.96 23.26 -2.31
CA GLY A 124 3.57 23.28 -3.65
C GLY A 124 4.96 23.92 -3.67
N GLN A 125 5.64 24.01 -2.53
CA GLN A 125 7.00 24.56 -2.49
C GLN A 125 7.95 23.59 -3.18
N GLU A 126 8.68 24.08 -4.19
CA GLU A 126 9.74 23.33 -4.85
C GLU A 126 10.89 23.15 -3.85
N ILE A 127 11.12 21.91 -3.47
CA ILE A 127 12.14 21.49 -2.50
C ILE A 127 13.43 21.15 -3.24
#